data_AF-A0A1H5WAL4-F1
#
_entry.id   AF-A0A1H5WAL4-F1
#
_cell.length_a   1.000
_cell.length_b   1.000
_cell.length_c   1.000
_cell.angle_alpha   90.00
_cell.angle_beta   90.00
_cell.angle_gamma   90.00
#
_symmetry.space_group_name_H-M   'P 1'
#
loop_
_entity.id
_entity.type
_entity.pdbx_description
1 polymer ?
#
loop_
_entity_poly.entity_id
_entity_poly.type
_entity_poly.pdbx_seq_one_letter_code
_entity_poly.pdbx_strand_id
1 'polypeptide(L)'
;MRTIDRSRIGVPALVMALVCLAGCASVPSGGRVVSGRSAERAEPIAEPYVRLVPVRPRRDWAPEDIVKGFLIASAAFDDDHEVAREYLTPAANAAWRPGHRPQVIVLQSAPSISPPPAVGAEALVEVAAARLGRIGSDGQYTAQPDTYTTSFGLARDSAGQWRIDRMPTDLQGGLLLDMSDVDRAFRVLNLYFFDPDGKVLVPNGIFLPLVNRQDLARQLVAALLAGPTGWLRPAVRSYFPPGTRLEGAGVAIADGVATVNLSAAAYPADHARMAAQLSWTLQRLPEVRRIKLQIAGETVEPAGRGPIQSTEDWEQYNSDTSRGGTEEIVYLRGPDGRPHQLLVNDATPAGTTGEDHLHRPALSPDQRIAGLDEAGDTVLSGDLMGGTPVRPVLETEHSDGRFTAPSWDPRGTLWSVELFRGGSTLWMRPGKGQQPVQVQQWELASHKVLALRVARDGVRVAAIVETDDGRQLRLGRIVRGPGGVVGVGEFLPIGSDLVDVTDLAWGDSNSLAVLGKTKATATQVTPYWVPVNGGGITPVGSGSLGEAKSITAAPGSRIVIGAEINGKNSICRQSDLRDWRFGEWKCDPLGSEPTYWS
;
A
#
# COMPACT_ATOMS: atom_id res chain seq x y z
N MET A 1 -57.14 20.49 -61.63
CA MET A 1 -55.74 20.03 -61.52
C MET A 1 -55.28 20.18 -60.07
N ARG A 2 -55.27 19.08 -59.33
CA ARG A 2 -54.81 18.97 -57.94
C ARG A 2 -53.81 17.83 -57.88
N THR A 3 -52.71 18.09 -57.15
CA THR A 3 -51.88 17.18 -56.36
C THR A 3 -51.23 15.97 -57.05
N ILE A 4 -49.93 15.80 -56.85
CA ILE A 4 -49.41 14.85 -55.85
C ILE A 4 -47.93 15.15 -55.59
N ASP A 5 -47.66 15.33 -54.31
CA ASP A 5 -46.38 15.50 -53.65
C ASP A 5 -45.59 14.17 -53.68
N ARG A 6 -44.28 14.22 -53.93
CA ARG A 6 -43.38 13.05 -53.87
C ARG A 6 -42.26 13.33 -52.86
N SER A 7 -42.54 12.88 -51.65
CA SER A 7 -41.63 12.41 -50.61
C SER A 7 -40.17 12.19 -51.03
N ARG A 8 -39.29 13.09 -50.57
CA ARG A 8 -37.85 12.81 -50.43
C ARG A 8 -37.60 12.18 -49.07
N ILE A 9 -37.73 10.85 -49.03
CA ILE A 9 -37.21 10.01 -47.94
C ILE A 9 -35.88 9.45 -48.42
N GLY A 10 -34.80 9.63 -47.65
CA GLY A 10 -33.56 8.89 -47.90
C GLY A 10 -32.24 9.60 -47.62
N VAL A 11 -32.16 10.53 -46.66
CA VAL A 11 -30.87 10.94 -46.08
C VAL A 11 -31.05 11.22 -44.59
N PRO A 12 -31.10 10.17 -43.74
CA PRO A 12 -30.20 10.17 -42.58
C PRO A 12 -29.77 8.74 -42.22
N ALA A 13 -29.16 8.01 -43.15
CA ALA A 13 -28.58 6.69 -42.86
C ALA A 13 -27.03 6.68 -42.86
N LEU A 14 -26.38 7.78 -43.25
CA LEU A 14 -24.92 7.84 -43.40
C LEU A 14 -24.20 8.64 -42.31
N VAL A 15 -24.92 9.39 -41.46
CA VAL A 15 -24.29 10.17 -40.37
C VAL A 15 -24.28 9.39 -39.04
N MET A 16 -25.07 8.32 -38.92
CA MET A 16 -25.14 7.50 -37.71
C MET A 16 -24.17 6.30 -37.70
N ALA A 17 -23.42 6.08 -38.79
CA ALA A 17 -22.47 4.97 -38.93
C ALA A 17 -21.00 5.34 -38.64
N LEU A 18 -20.70 6.61 -38.32
CA LEU A 18 -19.32 7.10 -38.13
C LEU A 18 -18.98 7.49 -36.67
N VAL A 19 -19.89 7.32 -35.71
CA VAL A 19 -19.64 7.62 -34.29
C VAL A 19 -19.21 6.39 -33.47
N CYS A 20 -19.20 5.19 -34.06
CA CYS A 20 -18.92 3.94 -33.33
C CYS A 20 -17.45 3.48 -33.30
N LEU A 21 -16.47 4.33 -33.62
CA LEU A 21 -15.05 3.92 -33.77
C LEU A 21 -14.04 4.68 -32.90
N ALA A 22 -14.48 5.43 -31.89
CA ALA A 22 -13.59 6.00 -30.87
C ALA A 22 -13.96 5.49 -29.46
N GLY A 23 -14.06 4.17 -29.32
CA GLY A 23 -14.13 3.52 -28.01
C GLY A 23 -12.75 3.00 -27.62
N CYS A 24 -11.80 3.89 -27.34
CA CYS A 24 -10.58 3.50 -26.64
C CYS A 24 -10.99 3.11 -25.21
N ALA A 25 -11.24 1.82 -24.98
CA ALA A 25 -11.29 1.28 -23.63
C ALA A 25 -9.88 1.37 -23.04
N SER A 26 -9.59 2.44 -22.30
CA SER A 26 -8.42 2.50 -21.43
C SER A 26 -8.61 1.49 -20.32
N VAL A 27 -7.72 0.49 -20.30
CA VAL A 27 -7.62 -0.47 -19.20
C VAL A 27 -7.18 0.31 -17.96
N PRO A 28 -7.81 0.10 -16.77
CA PRO A 28 -7.48 0.85 -15.56
C PRO A 28 -5.98 0.82 -15.30
N SER A 29 -5.40 2.02 -15.20
CA SER A 29 -3.97 2.24 -15.21
C SER A 29 -3.44 2.48 -13.79
N GLY A 30 -3.31 1.40 -12.99
CA GLY A 30 -2.54 1.49 -11.75
C GLY A 30 -2.77 0.37 -10.75
N GLY A 31 -1.76 -0.47 -10.56
CA GLY A 31 -1.61 -1.42 -9.44
C GLY A 31 -1.95 -2.89 -9.79
N ARG A 32 -1.42 -3.78 -8.95
CA ARG A 32 -1.44 -5.24 -9.03
C ARG A 32 -2.81 -5.82 -9.40
N VAL A 33 -2.95 -6.39 -10.60
CA VAL A 33 -4.08 -7.25 -10.95
C VAL A 33 -3.73 -8.66 -10.47
N VAL A 34 -4.38 -9.14 -9.42
CA VAL A 34 -4.20 -10.53 -8.99
C VAL A 34 -5.17 -11.41 -9.79
N SER A 35 -4.60 -12.23 -10.68
CA SER A 35 -5.36 -13.23 -11.43
C SER A 35 -5.85 -14.34 -10.47
N GLY A 36 -7.11 -14.23 -10.05
CA GLY A 36 -8.02 -15.34 -9.73
C GLY A 36 -7.43 -16.58 -9.04
N ARG A 37 -6.96 -16.44 -7.79
CA ARG A 37 -7.13 -17.44 -6.73
C ARG A 37 -7.33 -16.69 -5.42
N SER A 38 -8.39 -17.04 -4.69
CA SER A 38 -8.70 -16.48 -3.38
C SER A 38 -7.44 -16.55 -2.50
N ALA A 39 -6.98 -15.40 -2.00
CA ALA A 39 -5.89 -15.31 -1.04
C ALA A 39 -6.36 -15.87 0.32
N GLU A 40 -6.47 -17.20 0.38
CA GLU A 40 -6.50 -17.93 1.63
C GLU A 40 -5.21 -17.59 2.36
N ARG A 41 -5.37 -16.90 3.50
CA ARG A 41 -4.29 -16.41 4.37
C ARG A 41 -3.52 -15.21 3.79
N ALA A 42 -3.22 -14.21 4.61
CA ALA A 42 -2.03 -13.41 4.34
C ALA A 42 -0.91 -14.45 4.30
N GLU A 43 -0.36 -14.77 3.13
CA GLU A 43 0.49 -15.95 2.95
C GLU A 43 1.48 -16.02 4.11
N PRO A 44 1.39 -17.03 4.98
CA PRO A 44 2.42 -17.27 5.95
C PRO A 44 3.70 -17.40 5.16
N ILE A 45 4.75 -16.73 5.60
CA ILE A 45 6.12 -17.02 5.15
C ILE A 45 6.43 -18.54 5.27
N ALA A 46 5.63 -19.27 6.06
CA ALA A 46 5.63 -20.72 6.21
C ALA A 46 5.06 -21.54 5.02
N GLU A 47 4.34 -20.98 4.03
CA GLU A 47 3.82 -21.77 2.90
C GLU A 47 4.95 -22.37 2.05
N PRO A 48 4.82 -23.66 1.65
CA PRO A 48 5.88 -24.38 0.97
C PRO A 48 6.30 -23.62 -0.29
N TYR A 49 7.57 -23.23 -0.32
CA TYR A 49 8.18 -22.59 -1.48
C TYR A 49 8.05 -23.53 -2.69
N VAL A 50 7.23 -23.13 -3.67
CA VAL A 50 7.14 -23.86 -4.94
C VAL A 50 8.34 -23.44 -5.78
N ARG A 51 9.40 -24.25 -5.74
CA ARG A 51 10.61 -24.02 -6.52
C ARG A 51 10.31 -24.16 -8.00
N LEU A 52 10.67 -23.14 -8.79
CA LEU A 52 10.71 -23.28 -10.24
C LEU A 52 11.96 -24.11 -10.57
N VAL A 53 11.79 -25.23 -11.27
CA VAL A 53 12.92 -26.00 -11.81
C VAL A 53 13.04 -25.64 -13.28
N PRO A 54 13.94 -24.71 -13.65
CA PRO A 54 14.10 -24.29 -15.03
C PRO A 54 14.74 -25.38 -15.88
N VAL A 55 14.42 -25.39 -17.17
CA VAL A 55 15.01 -26.30 -18.15
C VAL A 55 16.29 -25.67 -18.71
N ARG A 56 17.33 -26.46 -18.96
CA ARG A 56 18.58 -26.02 -19.61
C ARG A 56 18.38 -25.86 -21.13
N PRO A 57 19.14 -24.98 -21.83
CA PRO A 57 19.01 -24.81 -23.28
C PRO A 57 19.32 -26.12 -24.01
N ARG A 58 18.49 -26.49 -24.99
CA ARG A 58 18.71 -27.68 -25.82
C ARG A 58 19.43 -27.31 -27.12
N ARG A 59 20.15 -28.29 -27.67
CA ARG A 59 21.00 -28.13 -28.87
C ARG A 59 20.26 -27.57 -30.09
N ASP A 60 19.00 -27.98 -30.29
CA ASP A 60 18.25 -27.69 -31.52
C ASP A 60 17.17 -26.61 -31.32
N TRP A 61 17.25 -25.82 -30.25
CA TRP A 61 16.30 -24.73 -30.01
C TRP A 61 16.50 -23.57 -30.97
N ALA A 62 15.39 -23.04 -31.49
CA ALA A 62 15.38 -21.85 -32.32
C ALA A 62 15.70 -20.60 -31.48
N PRO A 63 16.09 -19.47 -32.11
CA PRO A 63 16.39 -18.24 -31.39
C PRO A 63 15.28 -17.79 -30.41
N GLU A 64 14.02 -17.87 -30.82
CA GLU A 64 12.86 -17.54 -30.01
C GLU A 64 12.67 -18.48 -28.81
N ASP A 65 12.99 -19.77 -28.97
CA ASP A 65 12.94 -20.75 -27.87
C ASP A 65 14.04 -20.49 -26.83
N ILE A 66 15.22 -20.02 -27.28
CA ILE A 66 16.31 -19.61 -26.40
C ILE A 66 15.90 -18.40 -25.55
N VAL A 67 15.29 -17.37 -26.16
CA VAL A 67 14.79 -16.20 -25.41
C VAL A 67 13.67 -16.59 -24.45
N LYS A 68 12.70 -17.40 -24.91
CA LYS A 68 11.62 -17.90 -24.07
C LYS A 68 12.15 -18.68 -22.86
N GLY A 69 13.08 -19.59 -23.10
CA GLY A 69 13.73 -20.38 -22.06
C GLY A 69 14.50 -19.52 -21.06
N PHE A 70 15.25 -18.53 -21.54
CA PHE A 70 15.95 -17.57 -20.69
C PHE A 70 14.98 -16.80 -19.79
N LEU A 71 13.90 -16.25 -20.33
CA LEU A 71 12.93 -15.49 -19.53
C LEU A 71 12.31 -16.34 -18.43
N ILE A 72 11.89 -17.57 -18.75
CA ILE A 72 11.37 -18.54 -17.76
C ILE A 72 12.46 -18.88 -16.73
N ALA A 73 13.68 -19.19 -17.18
CA ALA A 73 14.77 -19.57 -16.30
C ALA A 73 15.24 -18.42 -15.39
N SER A 74 15.13 -17.17 -15.85
CA SER A 74 15.53 -15.98 -15.09
C SER A 74 14.68 -15.77 -13.83
N ALA A 75 13.47 -16.32 -13.77
CA ALA A 75 12.62 -16.31 -12.59
C ALA A 75 13.10 -17.25 -11.47
N ALA A 76 14.04 -18.16 -11.75
CA ALA A 76 14.68 -19.01 -10.74
C ALA A 76 15.95 -18.32 -10.21
N PHE A 77 15.96 -17.98 -8.92
CA PHE A 77 17.07 -17.29 -8.25
C PHE A 77 18.17 -18.21 -7.71
N ASP A 78 18.01 -19.53 -7.87
CA ASP A 78 18.95 -20.54 -7.42
C ASP A 78 20.37 -20.27 -7.96
N ASP A 79 21.37 -20.35 -7.08
CA ASP A 79 22.80 -20.25 -7.42
C ASP A 79 23.15 -19.10 -8.38
N ASP A 80 22.60 -17.90 -8.10
CA ASP A 80 22.75 -16.69 -8.95
C ASP A 80 22.23 -16.91 -10.38
N HIS A 81 21.04 -17.49 -10.48
CA HIS A 81 20.36 -17.81 -11.73
C HIS A 81 21.16 -18.75 -12.63
N GLU A 82 21.80 -19.79 -12.07
CA GLU A 82 22.74 -20.70 -12.75
C GLU A 82 22.22 -21.17 -14.12
N VAL A 83 20.99 -21.68 -14.17
CA VAL A 83 20.40 -22.21 -15.41
C VAL A 83 20.10 -21.12 -16.42
N ALA A 84 19.66 -19.92 -15.99
CA ALA A 84 19.43 -18.80 -16.90
C ALA A 84 20.73 -18.35 -17.56
N ARG A 85 21.85 -18.39 -16.82
CA ARG A 85 23.18 -18.03 -17.33
C ARG A 85 23.66 -18.96 -18.45
N GLU A 86 23.19 -20.20 -18.52
CA GLU A 86 23.51 -21.13 -19.62
C GLU A 86 22.94 -20.71 -20.97
N TYR A 87 21.90 -19.87 -20.99
CA TYR A 87 21.31 -19.32 -22.21
C TYR A 87 22.14 -18.16 -22.82
N LEU A 88 23.13 -17.66 -22.08
CA LEU A 88 23.90 -16.47 -22.44
C LEU A 88 25.27 -16.84 -23.03
N THR A 89 25.81 -16.00 -23.92
CA THR A 89 27.23 -16.05 -24.27
C THR A 89 28.08 -15.59 -23.06
N PRO A 90 29.39 -15.90 -23.00
CA PRO A 90 30.24 -15.43 -21.91
C PRO A 90 30.22 -13.90 -21.73
N ALA A 91 30.14 -13.14 -22.83
CA ALA A 91 30.07 -11.69 -22.79
C ALA A 91 28.73 -11.20 -22.21
N ALA A 92 27.60 -11.76 -22.68
CA ALA A 92 26.27 -11.43 -22.15
C ALA A 92 26.13 -11.82 -20.67
N ASN A 93 26.67 -12.97 -20.27
CA ASN A 93 26.68 -13.43 -18.88
C ASN A 93 27.48 -12.49 -17.98
N ALA A 94 28.60 -11.94 -18.48
CA ALA A 94 29.39 -10.96 -17.74
C ALA A 94 28.66 -9.62 -17.55
N ALA A 95 27.83 -9.22 -18.52
CA ALA A 95 27.06 -7.99 -18.50
C ALA A 95 25.76 -8.09 -17.68
N TRP A 96 25.13 -9.27 -17.63
CA TRP A 96 23.90 -9.49 -16.87
C TRP A 96 24.19 -9.71 -15.38
N ARG A 97 23.87 -8.68 -14.59
CA ARG A 97 24.14 -8.55 -13.15
C ARG A 97 22.86 -8.15 -12.38
N PRO A 98 21.88 -9.06 -12.24
CA PRO A 98 20.66 -8.79 -11.48
C PRO A 98 20.94 -8.53 -9.99
N GLY A 99 21.94 -9.21 -9.41
CA GLY A 99 22.29 -9.09 -8.00
C GLY A 99 21.19 -9.63 -7.06
N HIS A 100 21.30 -9.35 -5.76
CA HIS A 100 20.38 -9.89 -4.75
C HIS A 100 19.03 -9.16 -4.67
N ARG A 101 18.96 -7.92 -5.18
CA ARG A 101 17.73 -7.11 -5.23
C ARG A 101 17.60 -6.53 -6.64
N PRO A 102 17.33 -7.38 -7.65
CA PRO A 102 17.24 -6.93 -9.03
C PRO A 102 16.08 -5.97 -9.21
N GLN A 103 16.23 -5.06 -10.17
CA GLN A 103 15.08 -4.35 -10.70
C GLN A 103 14.20 -5.35 -11.46
N VAL A 104 12.88 -5.25 -11.33
CA VAL A 104 11.95 -6.12 -12.05
C VAL A 104 11.01 -5.26 -12.88
N ILE A 105 10.88 -5.59 -14.17
CA ILE A 105 9.77 -5.14 -14.98
C ILE A 105 8.64 -6.16 -14.81
N VAL A 106 7.52 -5.71 -14.26
CA VAL A 106 6.37 -6.58 -13.92
C VAL A 106 5.37 -6.57 -15.07
N LEU A 107 5.12 -7.74 -15.64
CA LEU A 107 4.19 -7.95 -16.75
C LEU A 107 2.84 -8.48 -16.26
N GLN A 108 1.78 -8.18 -17.01
CA GLN A 108 0.44 -8.71 -16.73
C GLN A 108 0.38 -10.24 -16.94
N SER A 109 1.08 -10.72 -17.96
CA SER A 109 1.16 -12.13 -18.34
C SER A 109 2.47 -12.39 -19.07
N ALA A 110 2.76 -13.65 -19.35
CA ALA A 110 3.90 -14.03 -20.18
C ALA A 110 3.95 -13.19 -21.48
N PRO A 111 5.14 -12.70 -21.88
CA PRO A 111 5.29 -11.85 -23.04
C PRO A 111 5.07 -12.62 -24.35
N SER A 112 4.65 -11.90 -25.38
CA SER A 112 4.67 -12.38 -26.76
C SER A 112 6.10 -12.34 -27.29
N ILE A 113 6.55 -13.42 -27.93
CA ILE A 113 7.90 -13.55 -28.50
C ILE A 113 7.74 -13.85 -29.99
N SER A 114 8.32 -13.00 -30.83
CA SER A 114 8.21 -13.12 -32.29
C SER A 114 9.46 -13.80 -32.87
N PRO A 115 9.31 -14.76 -33.79
CA PRO A 115 10.44 -15.31 -34.54
C PRO A 115 11.19 -14.20 -35.28
N PRO A 116 12.53 -14.31 -35.40
CA PRO A 116 13.34 -13.32 -36.10
C PRO A 116 12.96 -13.26 -37.60
N PRO A 117 12.90 -12.05 -38.21
CA PRO A 117 12.55 -11.90 -39.62
C PRO A 117 13.62 -12.47 -40.58
N ALA A 118 14.86 -12.60 -40.12
CA ALA A 118 15.95 -13.27 -40.81
C ALA A 118 16.85 -13.99 -39.82
N VAL A 119 17.30 -15.19 -40.19
CA VAL A 119 18.23 -16.00 -39.39
C VAL A 119 19.53 -16.17 -40.18
N GLY A 120 20.59 -15.49 -39.76
CA GLY A 120 21.93 -15.56 -40.34
C GLY A 120 22.96 -16.10 -39.34
N ALA A 121 24.14 -15.49 -39.30
CA ALA A 121 25.10 -15.71 -38.21
C ALA A 121 24.59 -15.15 -36.86
N GLU A 122 23.73 -14.14 -36.95
CA GLU A 122 23.02 -13.53 -35.83
C GLU A 122 21.50 -13.62 -36.04
N ALA A 123 20.74 -13.49 -34.96
CA ALA A 123 19.29 -13.35 -34.97
C ALA A 123 18.85 -12.27 -33.97
N LEU A 124 17.77 -11.56 -34.28
CA LEU A 124 17.15 -10.57 -33.39
C LEU A 124 15.73 -11.02 -33.07
N VAL A 125 15.47 -11.31 -31.80
CA VAL A 125 14.16 -11.78 -31.32
C VAL A 125 13.46 -10.64 -30.60
N GLU A 126 12.25 -10.31 -31.04
CA GLU A 126 11.42 -9.27 -30.44
C GLU A 126 10.52 -9.84 -29.34
N VAL A 127 10.36 -9.07 -28.27
CA VAL A 127 9.53 -9.39 -27.11
C VAL A 127 8.58 -8.22 -26.85
N ALA A 128 7.29 -8.51 -26.73
CA ALA A 128 6.25 -7.52 -26.47
C ALA A 128 5.32 -7.97 -25.35
N ALA A 129 4.93 -7.07 -24.46
CA ALA A 129 4.06 -7.37 -23.33
C ALA A 129 3.28 -6.14 -22.84
N ALA A 130 2.19 -6.40 -22.11
CA ALA A 130 1.56 -5.40 -21.26
C ALA A 130 2.33 -5.32 -19.94
N ARG A 131 2.99 -4.19 -19.67
CA ARG A 131 3.66 -3.91 -18.41
C ARG A 131 2.63 -3.37 -17.41
N LEU A 132 2.73 -3.83 -16.17
CA LEU A 132 1.96 -3.30 -15.04
C LEU A 132 2.75 -2.24 -14.26
N GLY A 133 4.06 -2.45 -14.12
CA GLY A 133 4.92 -1.56 -13.36
C GLY A 133 6.35 -2.06 -13.23
N ARG A 134 7.07 -1.50 -12.25
CA ARG A 134 8.45 -1.88 -11.93
C ARG A 134 8.63 -2.06 -10.43
N ILE A 135 9.48 -3.02 -10.05
CA ILE A 135 10.07 -3.12 -8.71
C ILE A 135 11.48 -2.54 -8.80
N GLY A 136 11.76 -1.51 -8.00
CA GLY A 136 13.09 -0.91 -7.87
C GLY A 136 14.07 -1.80 -7.11
N SER A 137 15.36 -1.47 -7.15
CA SER A 137 16.38 -2.17 -6.36
C SER A 137 16.27 -1.91 -4.84
N ASP A 138 15.53 -0.88 -4.46
CA ASP A 138 15.08 -0.62 -3.08
C ASP A 138 13.85 -1.46 -2.68
N GLY A 139 13.27 -2.23 -3.61
CA GLY A 139 12.10 -3.07 -3.42
C GLY A 139 10.77 -2.33 -3.57
N GLN A 140 10.77 -1.04 -3.95
CA GLN A 140 9.54 -0.28 -4.17
C GLN A 140 8.86 -0.73 -5.47
N TYR A 141 7.57 -1.09 -5.39
CA TYR A 141 6.74 -1.22 -6.59
C TYR A 141 6.19 0.15 -7.02
N THR A 142 6.32 0.47 -8.30
CA THR A 142 5.72 1.66 -8.93
C THR A 142 4.90 1.22 -10.12
N ALA A 143 3.62 1.58 -10.13
CA ALA A 143 2.73 1.30 -11.26
C ALA A 143 3.18 2.11 -12.49
N GLN A 144 3.30 1.43 -13.63
CA GLN A 144 3.66 2.02 -14.92
C GLN A 144 3.01 1.20 -16.03
N PRO A 145 1.68 1.29 -16.16
CA PRO A 145 0.93 0.50 -17.12
C PRO A 145 1.09 1.04 -18.53
N ASP A 146 1.70 0.25 -19.42
CA ASP A 146 1.87 0.56 -20.83
C ASP A 146 2.27 -0.69 -21.63
N THR A 147 2.50 -0.52 -22.94
CA THR A 147 3.09 -1.56 -23.78
C THR A 147 4.61 -1.52 -23.65
N TYR A 148 5.20 -2.64 -23.25
CA TYR A 148 6.64 -2.84 -23.21
C TYR A 148 7.10 -3.66 -24.41
N THR A 149 8.08 -3.13 -25.15
CA THR A 149 8.73 -3.84 -26.25
C THR A 149 10.24 -3.80 -26.09
N THR A 150 10.91 -4.91 -26.39
CA THR A 150 12.37 -5.03 -26.35
C THR A 150 12.86 -6.10 -27.32
N SER A 151 14.17 -6.22 -27.51
CA SER A 151 14.75 -7.23 -28.40
C SER A 151 16.05 -7.83 -27.86
N PHE A 152 16.22 -9.13 -28.06
CA PHE A 152 17.41 -9.87 -27.69
C PHE A 152 18.21 -10.20 -28.96
N GLY A 153 19.52 -9.92 -28.93
CA GLY A 153 20.44 -10.33 -29.98
C GLY A 153 21.03 -11.69 -29.65
N LEU A 154 21.03 -12.60 -30.62
CA LEU A 154 21.56 -13.95 -30.48
C LEU A 154 22.67 -14.23 -31.49
N ALA A 155 23.62 -15.04 -31.06
CA ALA A 155 24.71 -15.57 -31.88
C ALA A 155 24.89 -17.08 -31.59
N ARG A 156 25.57 -17.78 -32.48
CA ARG A 156 25.98 -19.17 -32.23
C ARG A 156 27.27 -19.21 -31.43
N ASP A 157 27.31 -20.08 -30.43
CA ASP A 157 28.54 -20.39 -29.70
C ASP A 157 29.50 -21.28 -30.51
N SER A 158 30.64 -21.64 -29.92
CA SER A 158 31.64 -22.51 -30.55
C SER A 158 31.13 -23.93 -30.86
N ALA A 159 30.04 -24.36 -30.22
CA ALA A 159 29.38 -25.64 -30.49
C ALA A 159 28.27 -25.52 -31.55
N GLY A 160 28.09 -24.32 -32.13
CA GLY A 160 27.08 -24.02 -33.14
C GLY A 160 25.68 -23.83 -32.59
N GLN A 161 25.52 -23.66 -31.27
CA GLN A 161 24.23 -23.53 -30.60
C GLN A 161 23.88 -22.06 -30.37
N TRP A 162 22.60 -21.71 -30.52
CA TRP A 162 22.13 -20.35 -30.25
C TRP A 162 22.27 -19.97 -28.77
N ARG A 163 22.79 -18.78 -28.51
CA ARG A 163 22.88 -18.14 -27.20
C ARG A 163 22.57 -16.65 -27.32
N ILE A 164 22.04 -16.07 -26.25
CA ILE A 164 21.82 -14.62 -26.16
C ILE A 164 23.18 -13.95 -26.02
N ASP A 165 23.52 -13.11 -26.98
CA ASP A 165 24.78 -12.37 -27.05
C ASP A 165 24.61 -10.90 -26.65
N ARG A 166 23.43 -10.33 -26.92
CA ARG A 166 23.11 -8.95 -26.58
C ARG A 166 21.81 -8.88 -25.77
N MET A 167 21.96 -8.47 -24.51
CA MET A 167 20.86 -8.20 -23.58
C MET A 167 20.34 -6.77 -23.75
N PRO A 168 19.01 -6.54 -23.67
CA PRO A 168 18.46 -5.20 -23.52
C PRO A 168 19.09 -4.44 -22.36
N THR A 169 19.41 -3.16 -22.58
CA THR A 169 20.10 -2.31 -21.58
C THR A 169 19.34 -2.23 -20.26
N ASP A 170 18.01 -2.15 -20.31
CA ASP A 170 17.13 -2.08 -19.15
C ASP A 170 17.01 -3.40 -18.38
N LEU A 171 17.44 -4.52 -18.97
CA LEU A 171 17.49 -5.84 -18.34
C LEU A 171 18.89 -6.26 -17.90
N GLN A 172 19.95 -5.49 -18.17
CA GLN A 172 21.31 -5.84 -17.73
C GLN A 172 21.43 -5.94 -16.21
N GLY A 173 20.70 -5.10 -15.46
CA GLY A 173 20.63 -5.12 -14.00
C GLY A 173 19.31 -5.64 -13.43
N GLY A 174 18.52 -6.35 -14.24
CA GLY A 174 17.14 -6.65 -13.87
C GLY A 174 16.56 -7.91 -14.49
N LEU A 175 15.28 -8.11 -14.21
CA LEU A 175 14.47 -9.24 -14.62
C LEU A 175 13.19 -8.75 -15.29
N LEU A 176 12.67 -9.59 -16.18
CA LEU A 176 11.37 -9.41 -16.80
C LEU A 176 10.47 -10.55 -16.31
N LEU A 177 9.58 -10.25 -15.37
CA LEU A 177 8.74 -11.26 -14.70
C LEU A 177 7.28 -10.94 -14.89
N ASP A 178 6.46 -11.96 -15.13
CA ASP A 178 5.01 -11.79 -15.04
C ASP A 178 4.55 -11.79 -13.57
N MET A 179 3.31 -11.35 -13.35
CA MET A 179 2.72 -11.25 -12.02
C MET A 179 2.76 -12.57 -11.23
N SER A 180 2.60 -13.71 -11.92
CA SER A 180 2.63 -15.03 -11.28
C SER A 180 4.03 -15.40 -10.80
N ASP A 181 5.04 -15.05 -11.59
CA ASP A 181 6.45 -15.23 -11.21
C ASP A 181 6.84 -14.31 -10.04
N VAL A 182 6.35 -13.06 -10.02
CA VAL A 182 6.56 -12.15 -8.89
C VAL A 182 5.91 -12.71 -7.61
N ASP A 183 4.66 -13.16 -7.67
CA ASP A 183 3.95 -13.74 -6.52
C ASP A 183 4.68 -14.97 -5.97
N ARG A 184 5.23 -15.81 -6.85
CA ARG A 184 6.00 -16.99 -6.45
C ARG A 184 7.35 -16.62 -5.83
N ALA A 185 8.11 -15.77 -6.51
CA ALA A 185 9.52 -15.51 -6.21
C ALA A 185 9.76 -14.40 -5.19
N PHE A 186 8.81 -13.51 -4.94
CA PHE A 186 8.97 -12.38 -4.03
C PHE A 186 8.10 -12.53 -2.78
N ARG A 187 8.54 -11.90 -1.69
CA ARG A 187 7.75 -11.68 -0.49
C ARG A 187 7.67 -10.19 -0.21
N VAL A 188 6.48 -9.75 0.19
CA VAL A 188 6.25 -8.38 0.60
C VAL A 188 6.48 -8.28 2.10
N LEU A 189 7.51 -7.54 2.51
CA LEU A 189 7.93 -7.40 3.90
C LEU A 189 8.05 -5.91 4.25
N ASN A 190 7.92 -5.58 5.53
CA ASN A 190 8.06 -4.21 6.00
C ASN A 190 9.42 -3.99 6.66
N LEU A 191 10.12 -2.96 6.21
CA LEU A 191 11.23 -2.35 6.93
C LEU A 191 10.66 -1.27 7.85
N TYR A 192 11.17 -1.15 9.08
CA TYR A 192 10.69 -0.14 10.02
C TYR A 192 11.74 0.97 10.20
N PHE A 193 11.31 2.21 9.95
CA PHE A 193 12.10 3.43 10.12
C PHE A 193 11.42 4.35 11.12
N PHE A 194 12.10 5.38 11.60
CA PHE A 194 11.47 6.33 12.52
C PHE A 194 10.85 7.50 11.76
N ASP A 195 9.79 8.07 12.32
CA ASP A 195 9.37 9.42 11.96
C ASP A 195 10.50 10.44 12.24
N PRO A 196 10.44 11.67 11.68
CA PRO A 196 11.53 12.64 11.82
C PRO A 196 11.88 12.99 13.26
N ASP A 197 10.91 12.92 14.19
CA ASP A 197 11.09 13.22 15.62
C ASP A 197 11.67 12.02 16.41
N GLY A 198 11.79 10.86 15.78
CA GLY A 198 12.32 9.64 16.41
C GLY A 198 11.41 9.05 17.48
N LYS A 199 10.09 9.27 17.36
CA LYS A 199 9.07 8.90 18.35
C LYS A 199 8.32 7.63 17.99
N VAL A 200 8.06 7.41 16.70
CA VAL A 200 7.22 6.30 16.23
C VAL A 200 7.87 5.61 15.05
N LEU A 201 7.71 4.28 14.98
CA LEU A 201 8.14 3.50 13.83
C LEU A 201 7.10 3.53 12.71
N VAL A 202 7.59 3.71 11.49
CA VAL A 202 6.83 3.81 10.25
C VAL A 202 7.20 2.63 9.35
N PRO A 203 6.23 1.77 9.00
CA PRO A 203 6.45 0.68 8.05
C PRO A 203 6.70 1.19 6.63
N ASN A 204 7.72 0.62 6.00
CA ASN A 204 8.07 0.76 4.59
C ASN A 204 8.00 -0.61 3.91
N GLY A 205 6.96 -0.85 3.12
CA GLY A 205 6.82 -2.09 2.36
C GLY A 205 7.86 -2.22 1.25
N ILE A 206 8.46 -3.40 1.13
CA ILE A 206 9.40 -3.75 0.06
C ILE A 206 9.07 -5.14 -0.52
N PHE A 207 9.29 -5.30 -1.81
CA PHE A 207 9.33 -6.59 -2.49
C PHE A 207 10.75 -7.15 -2.39
N LEU A 208 10.90 -8.29 -1.72
CA LEU A 208 12.19 -8.94 -1.53
C LEU A 208 12.18 -10.34 -2.17
N PRO A 209 13.17 -10.68 -3.01
CA PRO A 209 13.28 -12.03 -3.57
C PRO A 209 13.45 -13.08 -2.46
N LEU A 210 12.65 -14.15 -2.53
CA LEU A 210 12.80 -15.34 -1.71
C LEU A 210 13.68 -16.36 -2.44
N VAL A 211 14.99 -16.19 -2.34
CA VAL A 211 15.98 -17.11 -2.93
C VAL A 211 16.04 -18.41 -2.14
N ASN A 212 16.26 -18.29 -0.82
CA ASN A 212 16.15 -19.37 0.14
C ASN A 212 15.70 -18.78 1.48
N ARG A 213 15.07 -19.60 2.33
CA ARG A 213 14.55 -19.13 3.62
C ARG A 213 15.66 -18.75 4.61
N GLN A 214 16.82 -19.41 4.55
CA GLN A 214 17.92 -19.20 5.49
C GLN A 214 18.56 -17.81 5.35
N ASP A 215 18.59 -17.26 4.13
CA ASP A 215 19.15 -15.94 3.83
C ASP A 215 18.16 -14.78 3.98
N LEU A 216 16.86 -15.06 4.15
CA LEU A 216 15.83 -14.03 4.15
C LEU A 216 16.06 -12.98 5.24
N ALA A 217 16.42 -13.41 6.45
CA ALA A 217 16.76 -12.51 7.55
C ALA A 217 17.95 -11.61 7.22
N ARG A 218 19.02 -12.19 6.65
CA ARG A 218 20.22 -11.46 6.23
C ARG A 218 19.90 -10.43 5.14
N GLN A 219 19.10 -10.81 4.14
CA GLN A 219 18.65 -9.90 3.08
C GLN A 219 17.78 -8.77 3.61
N LEU A 220 16.91 -9.06 4.58
CA LEU A 220 16.03 -8.06 5.18
C LEU A 220 16.83 -7.05 6.02
N VAL A 221 17.82 -7.49 6.80
CA VAL A 221 18.73 -6.56 7.50
C VAL A 221 19.56 -5.77 6.50
N ALA A 222 20.09 -6.39 5.44
CA ALA A 222 20.82 -5.66 4.41
C ALA A 222 19.95 -4.59 3.71
N ALA A 223 18.66 -4.88 3.50
CA ALA A 223 17.70 -3.90 2.98
C ALA A 223 17.44 -2.76 3.97
N LEU A 224 17.27 -3.06 5.26
CA LEU A 224 17.11 -2.07 6.33
C LEU A 224 18.32 -1.11 6.41
N LEU A 225 19.55 -1.66 6.33
CA LEU A 225 20.79 -0.89 6.35
C LEU A 225 20.96 -0.03 5.09
N ALA A 226 20.43 -0.46 3.93
CA ALA A 226 20.44 0.35 2.71
C ALA A 226 19.51 1.58 2.82
N GLY A 227 18.54 1.55 3.73
CA GLY A 227 17.65 2.66 4.03
C GLY A 227 16.25 2.52 3.42
N PRO A 228 15.38 3.52 3.64
CA PRO A 228 14.00 3.53 3.15
C PRO A 228 13.94 3.62 1.62
N THR A 229 12.82 3.19 1.05
CA THR A 229 12.55 3.33 -0.38
C THR A 229 12.56 4.80 -0.80
N GLY A 230 12.85 5.07 -2.07
CA GLY A 230 12.91 6.43 -2.60
C GLY A 230 11.65 7.24 -2.30
N TRP A 231 10.50 6.56 -2.32
CA TRP A 231 9.20 7.13 -1.94
C TRP A 231 9.12 7.50 -0.45
N LEU A 232 9.49 6.65 0.50
CA LEU A 232 9.29 7.03 1.92
C LEU A 232 10.42 7.92 2.47
N ARG A 233 11.62 7.83 1.89
CA ARG A 233 12.86 8.44 2.39
C ARG A 233 12.75 9.90 2.86
N PRO A 234 12.05 10.82 2.18
CA PRO A 234 11.99 12.22 2.63
C PRO A 234 11.16 12.43 3.92
N ALA A 235 10.38 11.44 4.34
CA ALA A 235 9.43 11.56 5.44
C ALA A 235 9.84 10.74 6.69
N VAL A 236 10.93 9.98 6.61
CA VAL A 236 11.40 9.09 7.70
C VAL A 236 12.91 9.21 7.89
N ARG A 237 13.40 8.64 9.00
CA ARG A 237 14.81 8.61 9.37
C ARG A 237 15.26 7.19 9.71
N SER A 238 16.45 6.83 9.24
CA SER A 238 17.20 5.67 9.72
C SER A 238 18.13 6.06 10.86
N TYR A 239 18.20 5.22 11.90
CA TYR A 239 19.18 5.37 12.99
C TYR A 239 20.47 4.59 12.75
N PHE A 240 20.59 3.85 11.64
CA PHE A 240 21.86 3.28 11.21
C PHE A 240 22.73 4.35 10.54
N PRO A 241 23.96 4.58 11.02
CA PRO A 241 24.88 5.52 10.39
C PRO A 241 25.21 5.11 8.94
N PRO A 242 25.42 6.07 8.03
CA PRO A 242 25.90 5.77 6.68
C PRO A 242 27.17 4.91 6.71
N GLY A 243 27.21 3.85 5.90
CA GLY A 243 28.34 2.93 5.85
C GLY A 243 28.30 1.79 6.87
N THR A 244 27.24 1.68 7.69
CA THR A 244 26.96 0.48 8.48
C THR A 244 26.71 -0.73 7.57
N ARG A 245 27.37 -1.85 7.86
CA ARG A 245 27.28 -3.11 7.08
C ARG A 245 27.13 -4.29 8.02
N LEU A 246 26.68 -5.42 7.48
CA LEU A 246 26.77 -6.72 8.16
C LEU A 246 28.23 -7.19 8.20
N GLU A 247 28.67 -7.74 9.32
CA GLU A 247 30.02 -8.29 9.53
C GLU A 247 30.01 -9.83 9.56
N GLY A 248 31.00 -10.45 8.91
CA GLY A 248 31.12 -11.91 8.85
C GLY A 248 29.88 -12.59 8.25
N ALA A 249 29.31 -13.58 8.96
CA ALA A 249 28.05 -14.22 8.58
C ALA A 249 26.83 -13.27 8.63
N GLY A 250 26.98 -12.11 9.29
CA GLY A 250 25.99 -11.04 9.35
C GLY A 250 24.83 -11.31 10.31
N VAL A 251 24.03 -12.34 10.02
CA VAL A 251 22.85 -12.71 10.80
C VAL A 251 22.87 -14.21 11.09
N ALA A 252 22.83 -14.58 12.37
CA ALA A 252 22.74 -15.96 12.82
C ALA A 252 21.48 -16.17 13.66
N ILE A 253 20.71 -17.22 13.38
CA ILE A 253 19.46 -17.52 14.10
C ILE A 253 19.63 -18.81 14.88
N ALA A 254 19.44 -18.75 16.20
CA ALA A 254 19.44 -19.90 17.10
C ALA A 254 18.36 -19.69 18.16
N ASP A 255 17.56 -20.73 18.45
CA ASP A 255 16.51 -20.72 19.49
C ASP A 255 15.54 -19.52 19.42
N GLY A 256 15.22 -19.08 18.19
CA GLY A 256 14.35 -17.94 17.93
C GLY A 256 15.01 -16.58 18.16
N VAL A 257 16.33 -16.52 18.35
CA VAL A 257 17.12 -15.29 18.54
C VAL A 257 17.94 -15.03 17.28
N ALA A 258 17.67 -13.91 16.59
CA ALA A 258 18.50 -13.42 15.49
C ALA A 258 19.63 -12.55 16.05
N THR A 259 20.85 -13.07 16.03
CA THR A 259 22.06 -12.30 16.34
C THR A 259 22.49 -11.55 15.09
N VAL A 260 22.45 -10.22 15.16
CA VAL A 260 22.80 -9.31 14.06
C VAL A 260 24.12 -8.63 14.38
N ASN A 261 25.17 -8.95 13.64
CA ASN A 261 26.50 -8.37 13.83
C ASN A 261 26.76 -7.27 12.79
N LEU A 262 26.91 -6.05 13.27
CA LEU A 262 27.13 -4.85 12.47
C LEU A 262 28.59 -4.40 12.52
N SER A 263 29.01 -3.65 11.51
CA SER A 263 30.33 -3.04 11.45
C SER A 263 30.51 -1.94 12.50
N ALA A 264 31.77 -1.60 12.81
CA ALA A 264 32.12 -0.56 13.78
C ALA A 264 31.51 0.83 13.45
N ALA A 265 31.07 1.06 12.22
CA ALA A 265 30.33 2.27 11.83
C ALA A 265 29.02 2.46 12.62
N ALA A 266 28.49 1.42 13.27
CA ALA A 266 27.30 1.49 14.11
C ALA A 266 27.55 2.05 15.53
N TYR A 267 28.79 2.08 16.03
CA TYR A 267 29.10 2.52 17.41
C TYR A 267 28.59 3.93 17.81
N PRO A 268 28.62 4.97 16.95
CA PRO A 268 28.18 6.31 17.37
C PRO A 268 26.66 6.49 17.37
N ALA A 269 25.87 5.48 16.99
CA ALA A 269 24.42 5.60 16.87
C ALA A 269 23.67 5.41 18.19
N ASP A 270 22.39 5.79 18.16
CA ASP A 270 21.44 5.39 19.19
C ASP A 270 21.13 3.90 19.06
N HIS A 271 21.80 3.10 19.89
CA HIS A 271 21.64 1.65 19.91
C HIS A 271 20.22 1.21 20.21
N ALA A 272 19.46 1.98 21.01
CA ALA A 272 18.08 1.64 21.35
C ALA A 272 17.17 1.71 20.11
N ARG A 273 17.33 2.75 19.29
CA ARG A 273 16.55 2.90 18.07
C ARG A 273 17.01 1.97 16.95
N MET A 274 18.31 1.66 16.85
CA MET A 274 18.76 0.59 15.96
C MET A 274 18.15 -0.77 16.33
N ALA A 275 18.17 -1.12 17.62
CA ALA A 275 17.57 -2.35 18.11
C ALA A 275 16.05 -2.40 17.89
N ALA A 276 15.34 -1.28 18.08
CA ALA A 276 13.92 -1.18 17.76
C ALA A 276 13.65 -1.43 16.27
N GLN A 277 14.40 -0.77 15.38
CA GLN A 277 14.26 -0.99 13.93
C GLN A 277 14.52 -2.46 13.53
N LEU A 278 15.54 -3.10 14.11
CA LEU A 278 15.82 -4.53 13.87
C LEU A 278 14.70 -5.43 14.39
N SER A 279 14.26 -5.22 15.63
CA SER A 279 13.23 -6.04 16.28
C SER A 279 11.93 -6.02 15.47
N TRP A 280 11.47 -4.82 15.09
CA TRP A 280 10.23 -4.64 14.33
C TRP A 280 10.31 -5.13 12.88
N THR A 281 11.49 -5.03 12.27
CA THR A 281 11.72 -5.55 10.91
C THR A 281 11.78 -7.08 10.89
N LEU A 282 12.48 -7.69 11.85
CA LEU A 282 12.70 -9.14 11.87
C LEU A 282 11.55 -9.94 12.49
N GLN A 283 10.68 -9.35 13.33
CA GLN A 283 9.57 -10.07 13.98
C GLN A 283 8.60 -10.76 13.01
N ARG A 284 8.54 -10.30 11.75
CA ARG A 284 7.66 -10.89 10.74
C ARG A 284 8.16 -12.26 10.29
N LEU A 285 9.43 -12.59 10.51
CA LEU A 285 10.00 -13.88 10.18
C LEU A 285 9.58 -14.92 11.24
N PRO A 286 8.90 -16.02 10.88
CA PRO A 286 8.41 -17.01 11.84
C PRO A 286 9.51 -17.63 12.74
N GLU A 287 10.73 -17.72 12.23
CA GLU A 287 11.90 -18.23 12.93
C GLU A 287 12.55 -17.22 13.89
N VAL A 288 12.16 -15.94 13.87
CA VAL A 288 12.71 -14.90 14.73
C VAL A 288 11.65 -14.41 15.72
N ARG A 289 11.95 -14.55 17.02
CA ARG A 289 11.13 -14.02 18.12
C ARG A 289 11.81 -12.86 18.83
N ARG A 290 13.14 -12.87 18.87
CA ARG A 290 13.99 -11.92 19.59
C ARG A 290 15.23 -11.62 18.76
N ILE A 291 15.87 -10.50 19.05
CA ILE A 291 17.13 -10.10 18.41
C ILE A 291 18.23 -9.94 19.45
N LYS A 292 19.47 -10.09 19.01
CA LYS A 292 20.68 -9.74 19.75
C LYS A 292 21.54 -8.85 18.87
N LEU A 293 21.80 -7.63 19.30
CA LEU A 293 22.66 -6.70 18.56
C LEU A 293 24.14 -6.92 18.94
N GLN A 294 24.98 -7.07 17.93
CA GLN A 294 26.42 -7.03 18.04
C GLN A 294 27.01 -5.93 17.15
N ILE A 295 28.10 -5.31 17.60
CA ILE A 295 28.89 -4.36 16.83
C ILE A 295 30.34 -4.81 16.90
N ALA A 296 30.97 -5.05 15.75
CA ALA A 296 32.32 -5.60 15.64
C ALA A 296 32.53 -6.89 16.48
N GLY A 297 31.50 -7.73 16.58
CA GLY A 297 31.50 -8.97 17.37
C GLY A 297 31.20 -8.78 18.86
N GLU A 298 31.19 -7.55 19.37
CA GLU A 298 30.87 -7.25 20.77
C GLU A 298 29.37 -7.16 20.98
N THR A 299 28.86 -7.76 22.06
CA THR A 299 27.44 -7.69 22.40
C THR A 299 27.09 -6.33 22.96
N VAL A 300 26.01 -5.73 22.45
CA VAL A 300 25.48 -4.46 22.92
C VAL A 300 24.26 -4.70 23.80
N GLU A 301 24.08 -3.86 24.83
CA GLU A 301 22.86 -3.83 25.66
C GLU A 301 22.12 -2.49 25.46
N PRO A 302 21.32 -2.36 24.39
CA PRO A 302 20.63 -1.10 24.09
C PRO A 302 19.74 -0.63 25.25
N ALA A 303 19.94 0.63 25.67
CA ALA A 303 19.24 1.26 26.79
C ALA A 303 19.27 0.46 28.12
N GLY A 304 20.28 -0.40 28.33
CA GLY A 304 20.40 -1.22 29.54
C GLY A 304 19.31 -2.30 29.67
N ARG A 305 18.59 -2.64 28.60
CA ARG A 305 17.53 -3.66 28.57
C ARG A 305 18.07 -5.09 28.43
N GLY A 306 19.39 -5.28 28.60
CA GLY A 306 20.07 -6.55 28.37
C GLY A 306 20.30 -6.86 26.88
N PRO A 307 20.94 -8.01 26.60
CA PRO A 307 21.48 -8.33 25.27
C PRO A 307 20.47 -8.99 24.30
N ILE A 308 19.34 -9.48 24.80
CA ILE A 308 18.31 -10.16 23.99
C ILE A 308 17.01 -9.38 24.13
N GLN A 309 16.44 -8.96 23.00
CA GLN A 309 15.33 -7.99 22.96
C GLN A 309 14.20 -8.50 22.05
N SER A 310 12.96 -8.15 22.38
CA SER A 310 11.78 -8.37 21.55
C SER A 310 11.17 -7.03 21.10
N THR A 311 10.07 -7.08 20.35
CA THR A 311 9.30 -5.87 20.06
C THR A 311 8.60 -5.28 21.27
N GLU A 312 8.27 -6.09 22.29
CA GLU A 312 7.66 -5.65 23.55
C GLU A 312 8.59 -4.68 24.31
N ASP A 313 9.91 -4.88 24.23
CA ASP A 313 10.91 -3.96 24.81
C ASP A 313 10.88 -2.55 24.20
N TRP A 314 10.27 -2.44 23.02
CA TRP A 314 10.24 -1.25 22.18
C TRP A 314 8.81 -0.77 21.86
N GLU A 315 7.82 -1.21 22.65
CA GLU A 315 6.40 -0.87 22.44
C GLU A 315 6.13 0.63 22.48
N GLN A 316 6.95 1.39 23.21
CA GLN A 316 6.93 2.86 23.24
C GLN A 316 7.12 3.53 21.86
N TYR A 317 7.58 2.80 20.85
CA TYR A 317 7.74 3.27 19.47
C TYR A 317 6.67 2.72 18.52
N ASN A 318 5.71 1.92 19.00
CA ASN A 318 4.68 1.32 18.18
C ASN A 318 3.60 2.35 17.79
N SER A 319 3.32 2.48 16.49
CA SER A 319 2.21 3.29 15.97
C SER A 319 0.84 2.66 16.20
N ASP A 320 0.79 1.34 16.44
CA ASP A 320 -0.44 0.55 16.52
C ASP A 320 -0.90 0.32 17.97
N THR A 321 -0.33 1.04 18.93
CA THR A 321 -0.68 0.86 20.34
C THR A 321 -2.14 1.28 20.57
N SER A 322 -3.02 0.34 20.92
CA SER A 322 -4.40 0.65 21.29
C SER A 322 -4.44 1.33 22.66
N ARG A 323 -5.40 2.24 22.85
CA ARG A 323 -5.59 2.90 24.16
C ARG A 323 -6.07 1.86 25.19
N GLY A 324 -5.15 1.37 26.03
CA GLY A 324 -5.46 0.52 27.18
C GLY A 324 -5.35 -1.00 26.93
N GLY A 325 -4.81 -1.44 25.79
CA GLY A 325 -4.58 -2.86 25.52
C GLY A 325 -5.85 -3.70 25.32
N THR A 326 -7.00 -3.05 25.18
CA THR A 326 -8.31 -3.64 24.89
C THR A 326 -8.87 -3.06 23.59
N GLU A 327 -10.00 -3.61 23.14
CA GLU A 327 -10.79 -3.03 22.04
C GLU A 327 -11.17 -1.57 22.35
N GLU A 328 -10.98 -0.68 21.37
CA GLU A 328 -11.32 0.73 21.52
C GLU A 328 -12.85 0.93 21.56
N ILE A 329 -13.30 1.97 22.25
CA ILE A 329 -14.72 2.36 22.24
C ILE A 329 -15.04 3.00 20.89
N VAL A 330 -16.06 2.47 20.21
CA VAL A 330 -16.60 3.06 18.98
C VAL A 330 -17.50 4.22 19.33
N TYR A 331 -17.36 5.33 18.62
CA TYR A 331 -18.30 6.44 18.63
C TYR A 331 -19.03 6.51 17.29
N LEU A 332 -20.19 7.14 17.26
CA LEU A 332 -21.04 7.21 16.07
C LEU A 332 -21.95 8.44 16.12
N ARG A 333 -22.60 8.75 15.00
CA ARG A 333 -23.72 9.69 14.95
C ARG A 333 -25.01 8.95 15.28
N GLY A 334 -25.60 9.27 16.43
CA GLY A 334 -26.84 8.66 16.90
C GLY A 334 -28.05 9.01 16.02
N PRO A 335 -29.21 8.37 16.23
CA PRO A 335 -30.43 8.65 15.47
C PRO A 335 -30.95 10.09 15.66
N ASP A 336 -30.60 10.73 16.78
CA ASP A 336 -30.85 12.12 17.13
C ASP A 336 -29.86 13.11 16.49
N GLY A 337 -28.85 12.60 15.77
CA GLY A 337 -27.78 13.40 15.15
C GLY A 337 -26.66 13.82 16.09
N ARG A 338 -26.69 13.37 17.34
CA ARG A 338 -25.68 13.68 18.36
C ARG A 338 -24.59 12.61 18.38
N PRO A 339 -23.38 12.91 18.88
CA PRO A 339 -22.37 11.89 19.14
C PRO A 339 -22.88 10.89 20.18
N HIS A 340 -22.75 9.60 19.88
CA HIS A 340 -23.06 8.50 20.78
C HIS A 340 -21.83 7.61 20.91
N GLN A 341 -21.68 6.94 22.05
CA GLN A 341 -20.76 5.84 22.23
C GLN A 341 -21.51 4.51 22.06
N LEU A 342 -20.91 3.58 21.33
CA LEU A 342 -21.44 2.24 21.14
C LEU A 342 -21.09 1.38 22.35
N LEU A 343 -22.13 0.88 23.02
CA LEU A 343 -22.06 -0.18 24.00
C LEU A 343 -22.35 -1.53 23.33
N VAL A 344 -22.23 -2.62 24.07
CA VAL A 344 -22.32 -3.99 23.51
C VAL A 344 -23.57 -4.23 22.67
N ASN A 345 -24.72 -3.63 22.97
CA ASN A 345 -25.95 -3.79 22.17
C ASN A 345 -26.76 -2.49 22.02
N ASP A 346 -26.19 -1.36 22.37
CA ASP A 346 -26.92 -0.08 22.42
C ASP A 346 -25.98 1.08 22.10
N ALA A 347 -26.54 2.23 21.71
CA ALA A 347 -25.82 3.49 21.52
C ALA A 347 -26.35 4.52 22.53
N THR A 348 -25.44 5.12 23.28
CA THR A 348 -25.81 6.12 24.31
C THR A 348 -25.18 7.46 23.99
N PRO A 349 -25.86 8.60 24.23
CA PRO A 349 -25.28 9.92 24.02
C PRO A 349 -23.91 10.06 24.69
N ALA A 350 -22.96 10.64 23.96
CA ALA A 350 -21.61 10.96 24.39
C ALA A 350 -21.27 12.39 23.98
N GLY A 351 -20.29 13.02 24.61
CA GLY A 351 -19.78 14.32 24.14
C GLY A 351 -20.14 15.54 24.98
N THR A 352 -19.75 16.71 24.45
CA THR A 352 -19.98 18.06 24.97
C THR A 352 -21.47 18.35 25.17
N THR A 353 -21.91 18.51 26.41
CA THR A 353 -23.29 18.91 26.78
C THR A 353 -24.45 18.07 26.21
N GLY A 354 -24.17 17.06 25.39
CA GLY A 354 -25.15 16.21 24.70
C GLY A 354 -25.97 16.89 23.61
N GLU A 355 -25.73 18.16 23.26
CA GLU A 355 -26.58 18.93 22.31
C GLU A 355 -25.94 19.15 20.93
N ASP A 356 -24.64 18.87 20.77
CA ASP A 356 -23.94 19.16 19.51
C ASP A 356 -24.32 18.14 18.41
N HIS A 357 -24.67 18.64 17.23
CA HIS A 357 -24.97 17.81 16.06
C HIS A 357 -23.78 17.82 15.12
N LEU A 358 -23.26 16.63 14.81
CA LEU A 358 -22.05 16.48 14.00
C LEU A 358 -22.24 15.41 12.93
N HIS A 359 -21.81 15.73 11.73
CA HIS A 359 -21.66 14.79 10.63
C HIS A 359 -20.20 14.33 10.53
N ARG A 360 -19.98 13.08 10.15
CA ARG A 360 -18.65 12.49 9.95
C ARG A 360 -17.69 12.72 11.13
N PRO A 361 -18.05 12.28 12.36
CA PRO A 361 -17.25 12.57 13.54
C PRO A 361 -15.85 11.93 13.48
N ALA A 362 -14.86 12.64 14.03
CA ALA A 362 -13.48 12.20 14.15
C ALA A 362 -12.93 12.57 15.52
N LEU A 363 -12.18 11.65 16.12
CA LEU A 363 -11.72 11.76 17.50
C LEU A 363 -10.20 11.78 17.58
N SER A 364 -9.66 12.65 18.43
CA SER A 364 -8.22 12.86 18.54
C SER A 364 -7.56 12.07 19.69
N PRO A 365 -6.25 11.79 19.63
CA PRO A 365 -5.48 11.24 20.74
C PRO A 365 -5.47 12.08 22.03
N ASP A 366 -6.09 13.25 22.08
CA ASP A 366 -6.20 14.10 23.26
C ASP A 366 -7.65 14.42 23.65
N GLN A 367 -8.58 13.51 23.32
CA GLN A 367 -9.99 13.57 23.74
C GLN A 367 -10.80 14.74 23.15
N ARG A 368 -10.41 15.22 21.96
CA ARG A 368 -11.19 16.18 21.18
C ARG A 368 -12.05 15.47 20.14
N ILE A 369 -13.14 16.14 19.80
CA ILE A 369 -14.02 15.76 18.70
C ILE A 369 -13.96 16.83 17.61
N ALA A 370 -14.02 16.38 16.37
CA ALA A 370 -14.30 17.21 15.20
C ALA A 370 -15.36 16.54 14.35
N GLY A 371 -16.03 17.32 13.53
CA GLY A 371 -16.99 16.84 12.54
C GLY A 371 -17.35 17.98 11.59
N LEU A 372 -18.33 17.71 10.74
CA LEU A 372 -18.89 18.66 9.80
C LEU A 372 -20.27 19.10 10.28
N ASP A 373 -20.68 20.27 9.82
CA ASP A 373 -22.07 20.69 9.86
C ASP A 373 -22.92 19.90 8.82
N GLU A 374 -24.22 20.18 8.75
CA GLU A 374 -25.12 19.49 7.82
C GLU A 374 -24.82 19.83 6.35
N ALA A 375 -24.41 21.07 6.05
CA ALA A 375 -24.07 21.46 4.69
C ALA A 375 -22.73 20.86 4.24
N GLY A 376 -21.86 20.56 5.19
CA GLY A 376 -20.50 20.05 4.95
C GLY A 376 -19.54 21.14 4.50
N ASP A 377 -19.85 22.41 4.73
CA ASP A 377 -19.01 23.57 4.39
C ASP A 377 -18.28 24.16 5.62
N THR A 378 -18.52 23.59 6.81
CA THR A 378 -17.92 24.05 8.06
C THR A 378 -17.36 22.86 8.84
N VAL A 379 -16.08 22.94 9.24
CA VAL A 379 -15.51 22.02 10.22
C VAL A 379 -15.74 22.57 11.63
N LEU A 380 -16.33 21.73 12.47
CA LEU A 380 -16.63 21.99 13.87
C LEU A 380 -15.65 21.21 14.76
N SER A 381 -15.21 21.78 15.89
CA SER A 381 -14.38 21.04 16.86
C SER A 381 -14.52 21.55 18.30
N GLY A 382 -14.37 20.63 19.27
CA GLY A 382 -14.45 20.87 20.71
C GLY A 382 -13.84 19.72 21.53
N ASP A 383 -14.01 19.73 22.86
CA ASP A 383 -13.52 18.68 23.77
C ASP A 383 -14.60 17.64 24.06
N LEU A 384 -14.41 16.37 23.71
CA LEU A 384 -15.45 15.33 23.87
C LEU A 384 -15.98 15.22 25.31
N MET A 385 -15.12 15.31 26.32
CA MET A 385 -15.50 15.05 27.72
C MET A 385 -15.94 16.31 28.50
N GLY A 386 -16.31 17.39 27.81
CA GLY A 386 -16.65 18.66 28.42
C GLY A 386 -15.42 19.55 28.65
N GLY A 387 -15.58 20.84 28.42
CA GLY A 387 -14.48 21.80 28.38
C GLY A 387 -14.77 22.90 27.35
N THR A 388 -14.06 22.87 26.23
CA THR A 388 -14.33 23.72 25.07
C THR A 388 -15.55 23.21 24.29
N PRO A 389 -16.63 24.01 24.18
CA PRO A 389 -17.78 23.64 23.36
C PRO A 389 -17.39 23.44 21.90
N VAL A 390 -18.15 22.61 21.19
CA VAL A 390 -18.01 22.45 19.75
C VAL A 390 -18.35 23.77 19.07
N ARG A 391 -17.43 24.27 18.25
CA ARG A 391 -17.57 25.54 17.51
C ARG A 391 -16.98 25.42 16.10
N PRO A 392 -17.38 26.30 15.17
CA PRO A 392 -16.69 26.45 13.89
C PRO A 392 -15.21 26.73 14.10
N VAL A 393 -14.38 25.99 13.36
CA VAL A 393 -12.91 26.16 13.37
C VAL A 393 -12.35 26.36 11.98
N LEU A 394 -13.09 26.02 10.93
CA LEU A 394 -12.72 26.22 9.53
C LEU A 394 -13.99 26.29 8.68
N GLU A 395 -14.05 27.21 7.74
CA GLU A 395 -15.13 27.39 6.76
C GLU A 395 -14.52 27.29 5.35
N THR A 396 -15.31 26.88 4.36
CA THR A 396 -14.84 26.78 2.96
C THR A 396 -14.50 28.15 2.40
N GLU A 397 -13.40 28.24 1.64
CA GLU A 397 -13.08 29.47 0.89
C GLU A 397 -13.91 29.59 -0.40
N HIS A 398 -14.37 28.47 -0.96
CA HIS A 398 -15.15 28.41 -2.18
C HIS A 398 -16.64 28.24 -1.89
N SER A 399 -17.50 28.94 -2.63
CA SER A 399 -18.96 28.89 -2.42
C SER A 399 -19.61 27.54 -2.77
N ASP A 400 -18.98 26.75 -3.65
CA ASP A 400 -19.32 25.36 -3.95
C ASP A 400 -18.45 24.35 -3.18
N GLY A 401 -17.62 24.84 -2.25
CA GLY A 401 -16.70 24.05 -1.46
C GLY A 401 -17.45 23.11 -0.50
N ARG A 402 -16.87 21.94 -0.26
CA ARG A 402 -17.28 21.01 0.80
C ARG A 402 -16.04 20.43 1.46
N PHE A 403 -16.12 20.11 2.73
CA PHE A 403 -15.07 19.42 3.44
C PHE A 403 -15.24 17.91 3.39
N THR A 404 -14.10 17.22 3.29
CA THR A 404 -14.01 15.81 3.63
C THR A 404 -14.17 15.61 5.14
N ALA A 405 -14.54 14.39 5.55
CA ALA A 405 -14.57 14.01 6.95
C ALA A 405 -13.21 14.31 7.62
N PRO A 406 -13.16 15.04 8.76
CA PRO A 406 -11.90 15.42 9.38
C PRO A 406 -11.06 14.20 9.81
N SER A 407 -9.74 14.39 9.91
CA SER A 407 -8.80 13.37 10.38
C SER A 407 -7.82 13.98 11.37
N TRP A 408 -7.52 13.27 12.46
CA TRP A 408 -6.47 13.70 13.39
C TRP A 408 -5.18 12.94 13.12
N ASP A 409 -4.03 13.58 13.37
CA ASP A 409 -2.74 12.89 13.46
C ASP A 409 -2.33 12.65 14.93
N PRO A 410 -1.29 11.83 15.18
CA PRO A 410 -0.81 11.53 16.53
C PRO A 410 -0.33 12.74 17.34
N ARG A 411 -0.05 13.87 16.67
CA ARG A 411 0.37 15.13 17.29
C ARG A 411 -0.84 15.99 17.68
N GLY A 412 -2.07 15.54 17.41
CA GLY A 412 -3.29 16.30 17.63
C GLY A 412 -3.52 17.40 16.57
N THR A 413 -2.93 17.28 15.39
CA THR A 413 -3.24 18.16 14.26
C THR A 413 -4.54 17.71 13.61
N LEU A 414 -5.49 18.62 13.39
CA LEU A 414 -6.71 18.36 12.63
C LEU A 414 -6.44 18.58 11.15
N TRP A 415 -6.86 17.66 10.30
CA TRP A 415 -6.72 17.71 8.85
C TRP A 415 -8.09 17.63 8.19
N SER A 416 -8.32 18.44 7.16
CA SER A 416 -9.49 18.32 6.30
C SER A 416 -9.16 18.84 4.90
N VAL A 417 -9.76 18.22 3.89
CA VAL A 417 -9.67 18.69 2.51
C VAL A 417 -10.95 19.40 2.13
N GLU A 418 -10.84 20.63 1.67
CA GLU A 418 -11.90 21.32 0.94
C GLU A 418 -11.86 20.87 -0.53
N LEU A 419 -12.93 20.27 -1.03
CA LEU A 419 -13.11 19.96 -2.44
C LEU A 419 -14.10 20.95 -3.08
N PHE A 420 -13.83 21.36 -4.32
CA PHE A 420 -14.66 22.27 -5.11
C PHE A 420 -14.56 21.88 -6.59
N ARG A 421 -15.34 22.52 -7.48
CA ARG A 421 -15.40 22.13 -8.90
C ARG A 421 -14.04 22.07 -9.61
N GLY A 422 -13.10 22.95 -9.21
CA GLY A 422 -11.80 23.11 -9.84
C GLY A 422 -10.65 22.29 -9.20
N GLY A 423 -10.88 21.58 -8.11
CA GLY A 423 -9.81 20.86 -7.41
C GLY A 423 -10.05 20.72 -5.91
N SER A 424 -8.97 20.79 -5.14
CA SER A 424 -9.02 20.69 -3.69
C SER A 424 -7.93 21.47 -2.96
N THR A 425 -8.23 21.87 -1.73
CA THR A 425 -7.30 22.54 -0.81
C THR A 425 -7.16 21.72 0.46
N LEU A 426 -5.93 21.36 0.83
CA LEU A 426 -5.64 20.69 2.10
C LEU A 426 -5.42 21.71 3.23
N TRP A 427 -6.22 21.59 4.28
CA TRP A 427 -6.15 22.39 5.50
C TRP A 427 -5.63 21.57 6.67
N MET A 428 -4.84 22.21 7.53
CA MET A 428 -4.43 21.66 8.81
C MET A 428 -4.58 22.67 9.95
N ARG A 429 -4.89 22.20 11.15
CA ARG A 429 -4.92 22.99 12.38
C ARG A 429 -4.02 22.31 13.42
N PRO A 430 -2.81 22.83 13.69
CA PRO A 430 -1.79 22.12 14.48
C PRO A 430 -2.17 21.83 15.93
N GLY A 431 -3.09 22.60 16.51
CA GLY A 431 -3.48 22.43 17.90
C GLY A 431 -4.70 23.23 18.32
N LYS A 432 -5.17 22.96 19.53
CA LYS A 432 -6.31 23.67 20.13
C LYS A 432 -6.03 25.17 20.22
N GLY A 433 -6.98 25.98 19.77
CA GLY A 433 -6.88 27.44 19.78
C GLY A 433 -5.97 28.05 18.70
N GLN A 434 -5.25 27.22 17.93
CA GLN A 434 -4.49 27.70 16.77
C GLN A 434 -5.41 27.88 15.56
N GLN A 435 -5.03 28.79 14.66
CA GLN A 435 -5.74 28.99 13.39
C GLN A 435 -5.45 27.86 12.41
N PRO A 436 -6.43 27.46 11.58
CA PRO A 436 -6.15 26.61 10.43
C PRO A 436 -5.17 27.29 9.47
N VAL A 437 -4.35 26.48 8.80
CA VAL A 437 -3.42 26.91 7.77
C VAL A 437 -3.52 25.97 6.57
N GLN A 438 -3.41 26.54 5.38
CA GLN A 438 -3.35 25.79 4.13
C GLN A 438 -1.97 25.14 3.96
N VAL A 439 -1.96 23.86 3.59
CA VAL A 439 -0.74 23.15 3.19
C VAL A 439 -0.35 23.59 1.78
N GLN A 440 0.76 24.30 1.68
CA GLN A 440 1.18 24.94 0.42
C GLN A 440 1.59 23.92 -0.66
N GLN A 441 2.36 22.89 -0.28
CA GLN A 441 2.75 21.82 -1.19
C GLN A 441 1.76 20.67 -1.09
N TRP A 442 0.71 20.72 -1.91
CA TRP A 442 -0.35 19.72 -1.99
C TRP A 442 -0.42 19.13 -3.40
N GLU A 443 -0.01 17.87 -3.58
CA GLU A 443 0.05 17.23 -4.91
C GLU A 443 -1.33 17.06 -5.55
N LEU A 444 -2.37 16.82 -4.74
CA LEU A 444 -3.72 16.56 -5.26
C LEU A 444 -4.55 17.84 -5.43
N ALA A 445 -3.92 19.02 -5.48
CA ALA A 445 -4.62 20.30 -5.59
C ALA A 445 -5.52 20.40 -6.83
N SER A 446 -5.13 19.77 -7.94
CA SER A 446 -5.92 19.72 -9.18
C SER A 446 -6.92 18.55 -9.25
N HIS A 447 -7.05 17.78 -8.17
CA HIS A 447 -7.92 16.61 -8.12
C HIS A 447 -9.02 16.83 -7.07
N LYS A 448 -10.17 16.20 -7.28
CA LYS A 448 -11.20 16.12 -6.25
C LYS A 448 -10.87 14.98 -5.30
N VAL A 449 -10.63 15.34 -4.05
CA VAL A 449 -10.34 14.39 -2.98
C VAL A 449 -11.60 14.20 -2.15
N LEU A 450 -12.10 12.97 -2.11
CA LEU A 450 -13.39 12.61 -1.51
C LEU A 450 -13.26 12.16 -0.05
N ALA A 451 -12.08 11.69 0.34
CA ALA A 451 -11.73 11.38 1.72
C ALA A 451 -10.22 11.49 1.91
N LEU A 452 -9.79 11.85 3.13
CA LEU A 452 -8.39 11.86 3.55
C LEU A 452 -8.29 11.35 4.99
N ARG A 453 -7.38 10.40 5.26
CA ARG A 453 -7.08 9.88 6.60
C ARG A 453 -5.57 9.83 6.83
N VAL A 454 -5.13 10.55 7.86
CA VAL A 454 -3.74 10.48 8.32
C VAL A 454 -3.54 9.21 9.14
N ALA A 455 -2.42 8.53 8.93
CA ALA A 455 -2.08 7.31 9.66
C ALA A 455 -1.70 7.62 11.11
N ARG A 456 -1.83 6.61 11.98
CA ARG A 456 -1.37 6.63 13.38
C ARG A 456 0.14 6.79 13.58
N ASP A 457 0.92 6.73 12.50
CA ASP A 457 2.33 7.10 12.51
C ASP A 457 2.58 8.61 12.24
N GLY A 458 1.57 9.36 11.79
CA GLY A 458 1.65 10.79 11.50
C GLY A 458 2.55 11.16 10.31
N VAL A 459 2.96 10.18 9.51
CA VAL A 459 3.84 10.27 8.34
C VAL A 459 3.12 9.87 7.06
N ARG A 460 2.24 8.86 7.08
CA ARG A 460 1.51 8.39 5.90
C ARG A 460 0.08 8.93 5.87
N VAL A 461 -0.47 9.07 4.67
CA VAL A 461 -1.84 9.54 4.45
C VAL A 461 -2.51 8.72 3.36
N ALA A 462 -3.75 8.31 3.59
CA ALA A 462 -4.58 7.64 2.59
C ALA A 462 -5.66 8.60 2.09
N ALA A 463 -5.94 8.57 0.79
CA ALA A 463 -6.93 9.42 0.15
C ALA A 463 -7.78 8.66 -0.86
N ILE A 464 -9.05 9.06 -1.00
CA ILE A 464 -9.90 8.68 -2.14
C ILE A 464 -9.89 9.83 -3.12
N VAL A 465 -9.50 9.57 -4.36
CA VAL A 465 -9.38 10.57 -5.41
C VAL A 465 -10.32 10.22 -6.55
N GLU A 466 -11.11 11.20 -7.03
CA GLU A 466 -11.90 11.05 -8.24
C GLU A 466 -10.98 11.12 -9.46
N THR A 467 -11.07 10.11 -10.33
CA THR A 467 -10.33 10.00 -11.59
C THR A 467 -11.30 9.64 -12.71
N ASP A 468 -10.83 9.69 -13.96
CA ASP A 468 -11.62 9.26 -15.12
C ASP A 468 -12.02 7.77 -15.05
N ASP A 469 -11.20 6.95 -14.39
CA ASP A 469 -11.43 5.52 -14.18
C ASP A 469 -12.30 5.22 -12.94
N GLY A 470 -12.81 6.25 -12.24
CA GLY A 470 -13.61 6.13 -11.02
C GLY A 470 -12.88 6.61 -9.76
N ARG A 471 -13.40 6.22 -8.59
CA ARG A 471 -12.86 6.62 -7.28
C ARG A 471 -11.74 5.67 -6.87
N GLN A 472 -10.51 6.18 -6.81
CA GLN A 472 -9.32 5.38 -6.55
C GLN A 472 -8.74 5.65 -5.17
N LEU A 473 -8.22 4.60 -4.54
CA LEU A 473 -7.47 4.68 -3.29
C LEU A 473 -6.00 5.02 -3.57
N ARG A 474 -5.47 6.03 -2.88
CA ARG A 474 -4.07 6.44 -2.99
C ARG A 474 -3.41 6.59 -1.62
N LEU A 475 -2.13 6.24 -1.55
CA LEU A 475 -1.28 6.38 -0.39
C LEU A 475 -0.20 7.43 -0.64
N GLY A 476 -0.20 8.51 0.13
CA GLY A 476 0.81 9.56 0.11
C GLY A 476 1.60 9.65 1.42
N ARG A 477 2.50 10.63 1.49
CA ARG A 477 3.33 10.91 2.66
C ARG A 477 3.29 12.38 3.05
N ILE A 478 3.46 12.64 4.34
CA ILE A 478 3.60 13.96 4.96
C ILE A 478 5.08 14.20 5.22
N VAL A 479 5.66 15.20 4.57
CA VAL A 479 7.04 15.62 4.78
C VAL A 479 7.06 16.77 5.78
N ARG A 480 7.88 16.65 6.84
CA ARG A 480 8.03 17.66 7.88
C ARG A 480 9.46 18.19 7.92
N GLY A 481 9.58 19.48 8.20
CA GLY A 481 10.84 20.17 8.43
C GLY A 481 10.79 20.99 9.73
N PRO A 482 11.83 21.79 10.03
CA PRO A 482 11.91 22.54 11.29
C PRO A 482 10.74 23.51 11.56
N GLY A 483 10.06 23.97 10.51
CA GLY A 483 8.89 24.87 10.59
C GLY A 483 7.53 24.19 10.56
N GLY A 484 7.47 22.84 10.58
CA GLY A 484 6.22 22.08 10.48
C GLY A 484 6.09 21.30 9.18
N VAL A 485 4.87 21.17 8.68
CA VAL A 485 4.57 20.41 7.45
C VAL A 485 5.07 21.18 6.24
N VAL A 486 5.96 20.56 5.47
CA VAL A 486 6.54 21.13 4.25
C VAL A 486 5.69 20.76 3.04
N GLY A 487 5.14 19.54 3.01
CA GLY A 487 4.27 19.10 1.93
C GLY A 487 3.59 17.77 2.20
N VAL A 488 2.52 17.52 1.45
CA VAL A 488 1.79 16.27 1.42
C VAL A 488 1.61 15.84 -0.03
N GLY A 489 2.14 14.67 -0.37
CA GLY A 489 2.20 14.24 -1.76
C GLY A 489 2.78 12.86 -1.97
N GLU A 490 3.20 12.64 -3.20
CA GLU A 490 3.71 11.42 -3.80
C GLU A 490 2.72 10.29 -3.64
N PHE A 491 1.51 10.51 -4.15
CA PHE A 491 0.41 9.59 -3.99
C PHE A 491 0.55 8.39 -4.93
N LEU A 492 0.79 7.22 -4.34
CA LEU A 492 0.85 5.95 -5.05
C LEU A 492 -0.54 5.28 -5.06
N PRO A 493 -1.00 4.74 -6.19
CA PRO A 493 -2.23 3.94 -6.21
C PRO A 493 -2.01 2.63 -5.44
N ILE A 494 -2.98 2.25 -4.60
CA ILE A 494 -2.98 0.99 -3.86
C ILE A 494 -4.36 0.32 -3.97
N GLY A 495 -4.44 -1.00 -3.78
CA GLY A 495 -5.72 -1.72 -3.82
C GLY A 495 -6.40 -1.73 -5.18
N SER A 496 -5.64 -1.87 -6.27
CA SER A 496 -6.05 -1.87 -7.68
C SER A 496 -7.17 -2.82 -8.09
N ASP A 497 -7.45 -3.84 -7.29
CA ASP A 497 -8.60 -4.71 -7.51
C ASP A 497 -9.94 -3.95 -7.24
N LEU A 498 -9.88 -2.84 -6.51
CA LEU A 498 -11.00 -1.92 -6.27
C LEU A 498 -11.18 -0.97 -7.46
N VAL A 499 -12.36 -1.02 -8.07
CA VAL A 499 -12.74 -0.17 -9.21
C VAL A 499 -13.54 1.06 -8.80
N ASP A 500 -14.09 1.07 -7.59
CA ASP A 500 -14.87 2.18 -7.03
C ASP A 500 -14.79 2.15 -5.50
N VAL A 501 -14.13 3.15 -4.91
CA VAL A 501 -13.91 3.25 -3.46
C VAL A 501 -14.87 4.25 -2.84
N THR A 502 -15.52 3.84 -1.74
CA THR A 502 -16.58 4.59 -1.05
C THR A 502 -16.07 5.27 0.21
N ASP A 503 -15.38 4.55 1.10
CA ASP A 503 -14.85 5.09 2.36
C ASP A 503 -13.64 4.26 2.84
N LEU A 504 -12.82 4.82 3.72
CA LEU A 504 -11.63 4.16 4.26
C LEU A 504 -11.32 4.55 5.71
N ALA A 505 -10.68 3.62 6.42
CA ALA A 505 -10.10 3.82 7.73
C ALA A 505 -8.79 3.05 7.88
N TRP A 506 -7.87 3.55 8.72
CA TRP A 506 -6.66 2.81 9.10
C TRP A 506 -7.01 1.70 10.07
N GLY A 507 -6.75 0.44 9.69
CA GLY A 507 -6.88 -0.68 10.63
C GLY A 507 -5.66 -0.80 11.52
N ASP A 508 -4.48 -0.69 10.92
CA ASP A 508 -3.19 -0.65 11.58
C ASP A 508 -2.16 0.00 10.66
N SER A 509 -0.91 0.07 11.09
CA SER A 509 0.20 0.63 10.32
C SER A 509 0.48 -0.12 9.00
N ASN A 510 -0.09 -1.29 8.79
CA ASN A 510 0.17 -2.13 7.62
C ASN A 510 -1.05 -2.27 6.70
N SER A 511 -2.24 -1.85 7.14
CA SER A 511 -3.48 -2.11 6.41
C SER A 511 -4.57 -1.04 6.61
N LEU A 512 -5.34 -0.83 5.54
CA LEU A 512 -6.55 -0.02 5.52
C LEU A 512 -7.78 -0.93 5.48
N ALA A 513 -8.81 -0.58 6.24
CA ALA A 513 -10.17 -1.08 6.02
C ALA A 513 -10.85 -0.18 4.99
N VAL A 514 -11.36 -0.75 3.90
CA VAL A 514 -11.86 0.01 2.76
C VAL A 514 -13.21 -0.53 2.31
N LEU A 515 -14.19 0.36 2.12
CA LEU A 515 -15.44 0.03 1.42
C LEU A 515 -15.27 0.32 -0.05
N GLY A 516 -15.57 -0.66 -0.90
CA GLY A 516 -15.54 -0.46 -2.34
C GLY A 516 -16.15 -1.60 -3.13
N LYS A 517 -16.03 -1.50 -4.44
CA LYS A 517 -16.44 -2.52 -5.40
C LYS A 517 -15.21 -3.04 -6.13
N THR A 518 -15.20 -4.34 -6.39
CA THR A 518 -14.27 -4.97 -7.33
C THR A 518 -15.01 -5.30 -8.62
N LYS A 519 -14.29 -5.75 -9.66
CA LYS A 519 -14.95 -6.33 -10.85
C LYS A 519 -15.86 -7.51 -10.50
N ALA A 520 -15.51 -8.28 -9.47
CA ALA A 520 -16.29 -9.43 -9.00
C ALA A 520 -17.54 -9.03 -8.19
N THR A 521 -17.49 -7.90 -7.47
CA THR A 521 -18.60 -7.40 -6.63
C THR A 521 -19.22 -6.12 -7.19
N ALA A 522 -19.23 -5.94 -8.51
CA ALA A 522 -19.55 -4.67 -9.16
C ALA A 522 -20.92 -4.07 -8.80
N THR A 523 -21.84 -4.88 -8.27
CA THR A 523 -23.20 -4.47 -7.89
C THR A 523 -23.36 -4.06 -6.42
N GLN A 524 -22.38 -4.34 -5.55
CA GLN A 524 -22.50 -4.08 -4.11
C GLN A 524 -21.19 -3.55 -3.51
N VAL A 525 -21.30 -2.50 -2.69
CA VAL A 525 -20.18 -2.00 -1.88
C VAL A 525 -19.90 -2.99 -0.76
N THR A 526 -18.66 -3.48 -0.70
CA THR A 526 -18.21 -4.51 0.24
C THR A 526 -16.93 -4.06 0.95
N PRO A 527 -16.68 -4.52 2.19
CA PRO A 527 -15.49 -4.18 2.94
C PRO A 527 -14.30 -5.09 2.58
N TYR A 528 -13.12 -4.50 2.50
CA TYR A 528 -11.84 -5.16 2.21
C TYR A 528 -10.75 -4.66 3.17
N TRP A 529 -9.83 -5.56 3.54
CA TRP A 529 -8.50 -5.15 3.98
C TRP A 529 -7.62 -4.90 2.77
N VAL A 530 -6.97 -3.74 2.76
CA VAL A 530 -6.02 -3.32 1.74
C VAL A 530 -4.65 -3.14 2.40
N PRO A 531 -3.70 -4.06 2.16
CA PRO A 531 -2.34 -3.88 2.64
C PRO A 531 -1.67 -2.66 2.01
N VAL A 532 -0.99 -1.84 2.81
CA VAL A 532 -0.30 -0.62 2.31
C VAL A 532 1.12 -0.90 1.80
N ASN A 533 1.57 -2.14 1.92
CA ASN A 533 2.85 -2.61 1.41
C ASN A 533 2.79 -3.11 -0.05
N GLY A 534 1.62 -3.03 -0.69
CA GLY A 534 1.41 -3.49 -2.07
C GLY A 534 0.98 -4.96 -2.20
N GLY A 535 0.64 -5.62 -1.09
CA GLY A 535 0.00 -6.93 -1.09
C GLY A 535 -1.43 -6.91 -1.67
N GLY A 536 -1.98 -8.09 -1.97
CA GLY A 536 -3.35 -8.23 -2.47
C GLY A 536 -4.41 -7.91 -1.42
N ILE A 537 -5.59 -7.45 -1.86
CA ILE A 537 -6.70 -7.13 -0.96
C ILE A 537 -7.40 -8.41 -0.49
N THR A 538 -8.04 -8.37 0.68
CA THR A 538 -8.82 -9.50 1.22
C THR A 538 -10.22 -9.04 1.62
N PRO A 539 -11.31 -9.70 1.19
CA PRO A 539 -12.66 -9.36 1.63
C PRO A 539 -12.84 -9.57 3.14
N VAL A 540 -13.72 -8.80 3.76
CA VAL A 540 -14.03 -8.85 5.20
C VAL A 540 -15.48 -9.30 5.43
N GLY A 541 -15.63 -10.31 6.27
CA GLY A 541 -16.93 -10.83 6.70
C GLY A 541 -17.73 -11.50 5.60
N SER A 542 -18.91 -11.97 6.00
CA SER A 542 -19.86 -12.65 5.13
C SER A 542 -21.29 -12.18 5.40
N GLY A 543 -22.22 -12.56 4.53
CA GLY A 543 -23.63 -12.20 4.65
C GLY A 543 -24.02 -10.88 3.99
N SER A 544 -25.29 -10.51 4.11
CA SER A 544 -25.84 -9.33 3.48
C SER A 544 -25.53 -8.08 4.30
N LEU A 545 -24.71 -7.20 3.75
CA LEU A 545 -24.65 -5.81 4.17
C LEU A 545 -25.74 -5.03 3.44
N GLY A 546 -26.37 -4.08 4.12
CA GLY A 546 -27.18 -3.06 3.45
C GLY A 546 -26.36 -2.21 2.49
N GLU A 547 -26.87 -1.02 2.16
CA GLU A 547 -26.07 -0.07 1.41
C GLU A 547 -24.98 0.51 2.34
N ALA A 548 -23.78 -0.07 2.31
CA ALA A 548 -22.66 0.38 3.14
C ALA A 548 -22.20 1.79 2.73
N LYS A 549 -22.14 2.72 3.68
CA LYS A 549 -21.84 4.15 3.45
C LYS A 549 -20.57 4.62 4.14
N SER A 550 -20.18 4.00 5.26
CA SER A 550 -19.04 4.42 6.06
C SER A 550 -18.39 3.25 6.79
N ILE A 551 -17.09 3.33 7.05
CA ILE A 551 -16.31 2.28 7.71
C ILE A 551 -15.33 2.89 8.71
N THR A 552 -15.16 2.20 9.85
CA THR A 552 -14.08 2.52 10.79
C THR A 552 -13.37 1.26 11.24
N ALA A 553 -12.09 1.43 11.55
CA ALA A 553 -11.18 0.41 12.03
C ALA A 553 -10.13 1.07 12.94
N ALA A 554 -9.52 0.26 13.81
CA ALA A 554 -8.44 0.67 14.68
C ALA A 554 -7.61 -0.56 15.09
N PRO A 555 -6.34 -0.37 15.49
CA PRO A 555 -5.49 -1.48 15.89
C PRO A 555 -6.13 -2.34 16.97
N GLY A 556 -6.14 -3.66 16.76
CA GLY A 556 -6.71 -4.63 17.71
C GLY A 556 -8.23 -4.52 17.94
N SER A 557 -8.95 -3.75 17.13
CA SER A 557 -10.39 -3.49 17.28
C SER A 557 -11.19 -4.02 16.08
N ARG A 558 -12.50 -4.29 16.24
CA ARG A 558 -13.32 -4.80 15.14
C ARG A 558 -13.57 -3.73 14.08
N ILE A 559 -13.76 -4.14 12.83
CA ILE A 559 -14.33 -3.26 11.81
C ILE A 559 -15.81 -2.98 12.17
N VAL A 560 -16.21 -1.73 12.03
CA VAL A 560 -17.61 -1.31 12.17
C VAL A 560 -18.02 -0.54 10.92
N ILE A 561 -19.20 -0.87 10.40
CA ILE A 561 -19.74 -0.30 9.15
C ILE A 561 -21.03 0.45 9.47
N GLY A 562 -21.14 1.68 8.99
CA GLY A 562 -22.42 2.38 8.89
C GLY A 562 -23.06 2.08 7.55
N ALA A 563 -24.28 1.54 7.56
CA ALA A 563 -25.03 1.15 6.36
C ALA A 563 -26.48 1.61 6.43
N GLU A 564 -27.13 1.70 5.28
CA GLU A 564 -28.57 1.89 5.19
C GLU A 564 -29.28 0.55 4.92
N ILE A 565 -30.22 0.18 5.78
CA ILE A 565 -31.01 -1.05 5.65
C ILE A 565 -32.49 -0.68 5.77
N ASN A 566 -33.27 -0.96 4.73
CA ASN A 566 -34.70 -0.64 4.67
C ASN A 566 -35.00 0.83 5.01
N GLY A 567 -34.19 1.77 4.50
CA GLY A 567 -34.33 3.21 4.76
C GLY A 567 -33.89 3.67 6.15
N LYS A 568 -33.21 2.83 6.94
CA LYS A 568 -32.73 3.16 8.29
C LYS A 568 -31.20 3.08 8.37
N ASN A 569 -30.61 4.13 8.94
CA ASN A 569 -29.22 4.13 9.36
C ASN A 569 -28.98 3.04 10.41
N SER A 570 -28.05 2.14 10.10
CA SER A 570 -27.72 0.97 10.91
C SER A 570 -26.21 0.83 11.08
N ILE A 571 -25.83 0.29 12.23
CA ILE A 571 -24.45 -0.02 12.58
C ILE A 571 -24.28 -1.53 12.47
N CYS A 572 -23.43 -1.94 11.54
CA CYS A 572 -23.09 -3.32 11.26
C CYS A 572 -21.75 -3.69 11.89
N ARG A 573 -21.73 -4.82 12.59
CA ARG A 573 -20.58 -5.32 13.35
C ARG A 573 -20.51 -6.84 13.29
N GLN A 574 -19.31 -7.38 13.40
CA GLN A 574 -19.10 -8.81 13.51
C GLN A 574 -19.21 -9.27 14.96
N SER A 575 -19.71 -10.49 15.15
CA SER A 575 -19.90 -11.12 16.46
C SER A 575 -18.59 -11.53 17.13
N ASP A 576 -17.57 -11.92 16.35
CA ASP A 576 -16.24 -12.31 16.83
C ASP A 576 -15.13 -11.48 16.15
N LEU A 577 -14.15 -11.04 16.95
CA LEU A 577 -12.93 -10.37 16.49
C LEU A 577 -11.96 -11.33 15.78
N ARG A 578 -11.96 -12.61 16.17
CA ARG A 578 -10.97 -13.60 15.71
C ARG A 578 -11.30 -14.19 14.34
N ASP A 579 -12.57 -14.17 13.94
CA ASP A 579 -13.03 -14.68 12.65
C ASP A 579 -13.61 -13.57 11.77
N TRP A 580 -12.87 -12.46 11.66
CA TRP A 580 -13.30 -11.31 10.86
C TRP A 580 -13.47 -11.62 9.37
N ARG A 581 -12.90 -12.73 8.87
CA ARG A 581 -13.05 -13.13 7.46
C ARG A 581 -14.41 -13.76 7.19
N PHE A 582 -14.88 -14.63 8.07
CA PHE A 582 -16.10 -15.41 7.83
C PHE A 582 -17.28 -14.98 8.70
N GLY A 583 -17.03 -14.14 9.71
CA GLY A 583 -18.05 -13.62 10.62
C GLY A 583 -19.17 -12.88 9.87
N GLU A 584 -20.41 -13.28 10.15
CA GLU A 584 -21.61 -12.63 9.62
C GLU A 584 -21.78 -11.24 10.23
N TRP A 585 -22.29 -10.32 9.41
CA TRP A 585 -22.64 -8.97 9.84
C TRP A 585 -23.95 -8.95 10.63
N LYS A 586 -23.89 -8.49 11.89
CA LYS A 586 -25.06 -8.11 12.68
C LYS A 586 -25.26 -6.60 12.56
N CYS A 587 -26.40 -6.18 12.03
CA CYS A 587 -26.74 -4.78 11.83
C CYS A 587 -27.92 -4.36 12.70
N ASP A 588 -27.69 -3.39 13.58
CA ASP A 588 -28.68 -2.85 14.51
C ASP A 588 -28.94 -1.36 14.13
N PRO A 589 -30.18 -0.84 14.18
CA PRO A 589 -30.53 0.53 13.79
C PRO A 589 -30.12 1.56 14.86
N LEU A 590 -28.82 1.62 15.17
CA LEU A 590 -28.24 2.38 16.27
C LEU A 590 -27.71 3.76 15.85
N GLY A 591 -27.65 4.05 14.55
CA GLY A 591 -27.09 5.30 14.02
C GLY A 591 -26.25 5.09 12.77
N SER A 592 -25.32 6.02 12.52
CA SER A 592 -24.48 6.06 11.32
C SER A 592 -23.07 6.58 11.63
N GLU A 593 -22.17 6.53 10.65
CA GLU A 593 -20.87 7.22 10.70
C GLU A 593 -20.00 6.81 11.91
N PRO A 594 -19.73 5.51 12.08
CA PRO A 594 -18.92 5.04 13.19
C PRO A 594 -17.47 5.55 13.06
N THR A 595 -16.81 5.76 14.19
CA THR A 595 -15.45 6.27 14.27
C THR A 595 -14.75 5.75 15.54
N TYR A 596 -13.45 5.48 15.43
CA TYR A 596 -12.55 5.24 16.55
C TYR A 596 -11.71 6.48 16.84
N TRP A 597 -10.85 6.37 17.86
CA TRP A 597 -9.79 7.35 18.05
C TRP A 597 -8.83 7.32 16.85
N SER A 598 -8.27 8.46 16.48
CA SER A 598 -7.19 8.51 15.47
C SER A 598 -5.84 8.18 16.07
#